data_AF-A0AB34Y412-F1
#
_entry.id   AF-A0AB34Y412-F1
#
_cell.length_a   1.000
_cell.length_b   1.000
_cell.length_c   1.000
_cell.angle_alpha   90.00
_cell.angle_beta   90.00
_cell.angle_gamma   90.00
#
_symmetry.space_group_name_H-M   'P 1'
#
loop_
_entity.id
_entity.type
_entity.pdbx_description
1 polymer ?
#
loop_
_entity_poly.entity_id
_entity_poly.type
_entity_poly.pdbx_seq_one_letter_code
_entity_poly.pdbx_strand_id
1 'polypeptide(L)'
;MAIYHLSLKTISRSKGQSAVASSAYRSGSKLKDFETGEVKDFTKKHGVAYSEIQLPTQAPAKYKGREELWNAVEEKESKSNSQLAREVELALPAELERPTQIKLVHDYVQTNFVDRGMCADWSIHDKEDGNPHAHIMLTTRAIKKNGTWAPKQKSTYVLDEDGAKVPQIDSKTGQQKIGARGRKMWQRTTESYTDWNDRNNAEIWRKSWAESCNQYLAPENKIDHRSYERQGVEQIPTIHEGHVAREMGDRSERVQTNIDIKASNRELSGLSATITKIQEEARKLFRQIAELTELIRKRAQEKAEAKRQVEQLAQTGPAQPEPAEPTPNVADNFLKQLNADKAKQAKPAPPEESVAGDFLKKLHSDRSKRQAHKYRERTHDQGGPEL
;
A
#
# COMPACT_ATOMS: atom_id res chain seq x y z
N MET A 1 -18.38 -7.32 -0.36
CA MET A 1 -17.44 -6.24 -0.72
C MET A 1 -16.10 -6.88 -0.94
N ALA A 2 -15.52 -6.67 -2.12
CA ALA A 2 -14.23 -7.22 -2.48
C ALA A 2 -13.18 -6.83 -1.44
N ILE A 3 -12.38 -7.80 -1.02
CA ILE A 3 -11.25 -7.61 -0.10
C ILE A 3 -9.95 -7.89 -0.83
N TYR A 4 -8.92 -7.11 -0.51
CA TYR A 4 -7.59 -7.42 -0.98
C TYR A 4 -6.91 -8.45 -0.06
N HIS A 5 -6.49 -9.58 -0.61
CA HIS A 5 -5.55 -10.49 0.05
C HIS A 5 -4.61 -11.11 -0.99
N LEU A 6 -3.31 -11.01 -0.71
CA LEU A 6 -2.27 -11.80 -1.38
C LEU A 6 -1.17 -12.13 -0.38
N SER A 7 -0.96 -13.42 -0.12
CA SER A 7 0.16 -13.90 0.68
C SER A 7 1.10 -14.80 -0.13
N LEU A 8 2.39 -14.75 0.21
CA LEU A 8 3.42 -15.60 -0.39
C LEU A 8 4.01 -16.50 0.69
N LYS A 9 4.08 -17.80 0.41
CA LYS A 9 4.64 -18.82 1.30
C LYS A 9 5.65 -19.66 0.52
N THR A 10 6.58 -20.27 1.24
CA THR A 10 7.50 -21.26 0.64
C THR A 10 7.16 -22.62 1.20
N ILE A 11 7.02 -23.60 0.32
CA ILE A 11 6.86 -25.01 0.65
C ILE A 11 8.27 -25.60 0.73
N SER A 12 8.67 -26.12 1.89
CA SER A 12 10.04 -26.55 2.15
C SER A 12 10.13 -27.85 2.95
N ARG A 13 11.07 -28.72 2.59
CA ARG A 13 11.32 -29.99 3.29
C ARG A 13 11.71 -29.81 4.75
N SER A 14 12.44 -28.75 5.09
CA SER A 14 12.85 -28.46 6.47
C SER A 14 11.68 -28.20 7.43
N LYS A 15 10.48 -27.95 6.90
CA LYS A 15 9.24 -27.80 7.67
C LYS A 15 8.36 -29.06 7.63
N GLY A 16 8.90 -30.19 7.17
CA GLY A 16 8.17 -31.44 6.97
C GLY A 16 7.15 -31.39 5.82
N GLN A 17 7.28 -30.43 4.90
CA GLN A 17 6.33 -30.26 3.80
C GLN A 17 6.76 -31.03 2.55
N SER A 18 5.77 -31.54 1.81
CA SER A 18 5.91 -32.18 0.49
C SER A 18 5.15 -31.38 -0.55
N ALA A 19 5.74 -31.20 -1.73
CA ALA A 19 5.12 -30.59 -2.89
C ALA A 19 4.00 -31.47 -3.45
N VAL A 20 4.19 -32.80 -3.48
CA VAL A 20 3.16 -33.75 -3.91
C VAL A 20 1.95 -33.70 -2.97
N ALA A 21 2.17 -33.78 -1.66
CA ALA A 21 1.08 -33.68 -0.68
C ALA A 21 0.39 -32.31 -0.75
N SER A 22 1.18 -31.25 -0.88
CA SER A 22 0.68 -29.88 -1.02
C SER A 22 -0.22 -29.72 -2.25
N SER A 23 0.24 -30.23 -3.38
CA SER A 23 -0.47 -30.14 -4.65
C SER A 23 -1.77 -30.95 -4.60
N ALA A 24 -1.72 -32.19 -4.08
CA ALA A 24 -2.89 -33.05 -3.92
C ALA A 24 -3.97 -32.41 -3.03
N TYR A 25 -3.56 -31.80 -1.91
CA TYR A 25 -4.48 -31.13 -0.99
C TYR A 25 -5.21 -29.95 -1.64
N ARG A 26 -4.52 -29.16 -2.46
CA ARG A 26 -5.08 -27.96 -3.10
C ARG A 26 -5.99 -28.30 -4.29
N SER A 27 -5.69 -29.33 -5.05
CA SER A 27 -6.58 -29.78 -6.13
C SER A 27 -7.68 -30.72 -5.67
N GLY A 28 -7.63 -31.25 -4.45
CA GLY A 28 -8.53 -32.34 -4.04
C GLY A 28 -8.28 -33.61 -4.85
N SER A 29 -7.03 -33.89 -5.22
CA SER A 29 -6.67 -35.06 -6.03
C SER A 29 -5.99 -36.15 -5.21
N LYS A 30 -5.83 -37.32 -5.84
CA LYS A 30 -5.03 -38.44 -5.33
C LYS A 30 -3.72 -38.50 -6.09
N LEU A 31 -2.59 -38.30 -5.40
CA LEU A 31 -1.25 -38.35 -6.00
C LEU A 31 -0.34 -39.28 -5.20
N LYS A 32 0.54 -40.01 -5.88
CA LYS A 32 1.59 -40.83 -5.29
C LYS A 32 2.90 -40.04 -5.23
N ASP A 33 3.53 -40.05 -4.07
CA ASP A 33 4.90 -39.59 -3.87
C ASP A 33 5.86 -40.73 -4.22
N PHE A 34 6.73 -40.52 -5.21
CA PHE A 34 7.59 -41.57 -5.75
C PHE A 34 8.81 -41.87 -4.87
N GLU A 35 9.24 -40.90 -4.04
CA GLU A 35 10.37 -41.07 -3.13
C GLU A 35 9.98 -41.92 -1.92
N THR A 36 8.82 -41.63 -1.33
CA THR A 36 8.32 -42.32 -0.13
C THR A 36 7.42 -43.51 -0.44
N GLY A 37 6.85 -43.57 -1.65
CA GLY A 37 5.83 -44.53 -2.05
C GLY A 37 4.42 -44.23 -1.51
N GLU A 38 4.28 -43.20 -0.67
CA GLU A 38 3.02 -42.85 -0.03
C GLU A 38 2.01 -42.26 -1.02
N VAL A 39 0.73 -42.59 -0.81
CA VAL A 39 -0.37 -42.02 -1.59
C VAL A 39 -1.06 -40.92 -0.78
N LYS A 40 -1.10 -39.71 -1.34
CA LYS A 40 -1.75 -38.53 -0.78
C LYS A 40 -3.14 -38.41 -1.40
N ASP A 41 -4.16 -38.90 -0.71
CA ASP A 41 -5.54 -38.94 -1.21
C ASP A 41 -6.41 -37.87 -0.54
N PHE A 42 -6.70 -36.80 -1.29
CA PHE A 42 -7.59 -35.72 -0.86
C PHE A 42 -8.86 -35.62 -1.72
N THR A 43 -9.25 -36.71 -2.38
CA THR A 43 -10.46 -36.77 -3.23
C THR A 43 -11.76 -36.52 -2.46
N LYS A 44 -11.75 -36.73 -1.14
CA LYS A 44 -12.87 -36.42 -0.24
C LYS A 44 -12.94 -34.94 0.16
N LYS A 45 -12.01 -34.09 -0.28
CA LYS A 45 -12.01 -32.67 0.05
C LYS A 45 -13.12 -31.95 -0.72
N HIS A 46 -14.01 -31.30 0.01
CA HIS A 46 -15.03 -30.43 -0.56
C HIS A 46 -14.53 -28.99 -0.73
N GLY A 47 -15.19 -28.25 -1.61
CA GLY A 47 -14.91 -26.83 -1.85
C GLY A 47 -13.76 -26.54 -2.80
N VAL A 48 -13.26 -27.52 -3.56
CA VAL A 48 -12.40 -27.25 -4.72
C VAL A 48 -13.28 -26.96 -5.92
N ALA A 49 -13.26 -25.71 -6.35
CA ALA A 49 -14.12 -25.16 -7.38
C ALA A 49 -13.55 -25.33 -8.79
N TYR A 50 -12.23 -25.24 -8.92
CA TYR A 50 -11.50 -25.36 -10.19
C TYR A 50 -10.04 -25.70 -9.91
N SER A 51 -9.37 -26.40 -10.83
CA SER A 51 -7.93 -26.71 -10.73
C SER A 51 -7.31 -26.86 -12.11
N GLU A 52 -6.12 -26.29 -12.31
CA GLU A 52 -5.38 -26.35 -13.58
C GLU A 52 -3.86 -26.25 -13.35
N ILE A 53 -3.08 -26.84 -14.28
CA ILE A 53 -1.65 -26.56 -14.43
C ILE A 53 -1.41 -25.76 -15.72
N GLN A 54 -0.82 -24.57 -15.61
CA GLN A 54 -0.29 -23.79 -16.72
C GLN A 54 1.23 -23.96 -16.83
N LEU A 55 1.72 -24.12 -18.06
CA LEU A 55 3.10 -24.44 -18.35
C LEU A 55 3.73 -23.37 -19.25
N PRO A 56 4.98 -22.97 -19.01
CA PRO A 56 5.72 -22.15 -19.96
C PRO A 56 6.04 -22.97 -21.21
N THR A 57 6.26 -22.30 -22.34
CA THR A 57 6.48 -22.95 -23.65
C THR A 57 7.58 -24.02 -23.65
N GLN A 58 8.63 -23.81 -22.84
CA GLN A 58 9.76 -24.75 -22.72
C GLN A 58 9.52 -25.97 -21.82
N ALA A 59 8.42 -26.00 -21.06
CA ALA A 59 8.14 -27.10 -20.16
C ALA A 59 7.69 -28.36 -20.91
N PRO A 60 8.22 -29.55 -20.58
CA PRO A 60 7.71 -30.81 -21.10
C PRO A 60 6.20 -30.95 -20.88
N ALA A 61 5.47 -31.38 -21.92
CA ALA A 61 4.02 -31.55 -21.87
C ALA A 61 3.55 -32.50 -20.75
N LYS A 62 4.38 -33.49 -20.38
CA LYS A 62 4.09 -34.41 -19.25
C LYS A 62 3.86 -33.68 -17.92
N TYR A 63 4.42 -32.48 -17.74
CA TYR A 63 4.21 -31.68 -16.53
C TYR A 63 2.82 -31.05 -16.45
N LYS A 64 1.94 -31.23 -17.46
CA LYS A 64 0.49 -31.00 -17.29
C LYS A 64 -0.12 -32.01 -16.31
N GLY A 65 0.53 -33.16 -16.12
CA GLY A 65 0.21 -34.11 -15.05
C GLY A 65 0.78 -33.62 -13.72
N ARG A 66 -0.11 -33.46 -12.73
CA ARG A 66 0.23 -32.98 -11.38
C ARG A 66 1.20 -33.91 -10.65
N GLU A 67 0.96 -35.22 -10.75
CA GLU A 67 1.84 -36.25 -10.19
C GLU A 67 3.24 -36.19 -10.82
N GLU A 68 3.32 -36.04 -12.15
CA GLU A 68 4.58 -35.93 -12.89
C GLU A 68 5.37 -34.66 -12.52
N LEU A 69 4.72 -33.49 -12.51
CA LEU A 69 5.37 -32.22 -12.22
C LEU A 69 5.96 -32.22 -10.81
N TRP A 70 5.17 -32.57 -9.80
CA TRP A 70 5.60 -32.41 -8.42
C TRP A 70 6.56 -33.50 -7.97
N ASN A 71 6.46 -34.72 -8.49
CA ASN A 71 7.53 -35.71 -8.28
C ASN A 71 8.85 -35.31 -8.95
N ALA A 72 8.81 -34.72 -10.15
CA ALA A 72 10.03 -34.21 -10.79
C ALA A 72 10.68 -33.05 -10.01
N VAL A 73 9.89 -32.25 -9.29
CA VAL A 73 10.40 -31.23 -8.35
C VAL A 73 11.03 -31.88 -7.13
N GLU A 74 10.36 -32.84 -6.50
CA GLU A 74 10.89 -33.57 -5.32
C GLU A 74 12.21 -34.26 -5.65
N GLU A 75 12.29 -34.98 -6.78
CA GLU A 75 13.51 -35.63 -7.27
C GLU A 75 14.66 -34.62 -7.45
N LYS A 76 14.35 -33.43 -7.99
CA LYS A 76 15.37 -32.41 -8.25
C LYS A 76 15.84 -31.70 -6.99
N GLU A 77 15.01 -31.64 -5.96
CA GLU A 77 15.23 -30.95 -4.69
C GLU A 77 15.62 -31.92 -3.57
N SER A 78 16.69 -32.68 -3.79
CA SER A 78 17.08 -33.83 -2.96
C SER A 78 17.67 -33.52 -1.56
N LYS A 79 17.88 -32.26 -1.19
CA LYS A 79 18.40 -31.92 0.15
C LYS A 79 17.27 -31.83 1.18
N SER A 80 17.55 -32.20 2.43
CA SER A 80 16.60 -32.12 3.55
C SER A 80 16.07 -30.71 3.83
N ASN A 81 16.79 -29.67 3.42
CA ASN A 81 16.39 -28.27 3.57
C ASN A 81 15.97 -27.61 2.25
N SER A 82 15.65 -28.39 1.22
CA SER A 82 15.25 -27.84 -0.08
C SER A 82 13.93 -27.09 -0.01
N GLN A 83 13.88 -25.97 -0.73
CA GLN A 83 12.65 -25.25 -1.02
C GLN A 83 12.02 -25.83 -2.28
N LEU A 84 10.84 -26.42 -2.17
CA LEU A 84 10.22 -27.19 -3.23
C LEU A 84 9.43 -26.29 -4.18
N ALA A 85 8.53 -25.49 -3.62
CA ALA A 85 7.63 -24.61 -4.35
C ALA A 85 7.47 -23.28 -3.64
N ARG A 86 7.06 -22.26 -4.40
CA ARG A 86 6.47 -21.04 -3.85
C ARG A 86 4.96 -21.14 -3.96
N GLU A 87 4.24 -20.77 -2.92
CA GLU A 87 2.80 -20.65 -2.95
C GLU A 87 2.40 -19.17 -2.93
N VAL A 88 1.46 -18.81 -3.80
CA VAL A 88 0.74 -17.54 -3.76
C VAL A 88 -0.72 -17.84 -3.45
N GLU A 89 -1.27 -17.22 -2.42
CA GLU A 89 -2.66 -17.37 -2.00
C GLU A 89 -3.38 -16.03 -2.19
N LEU A 90 -4.51 -16.03 -2.89
CA LEU A 90 -5.25 -14.85 -3.34
C LEU A 90 -6.71 -14.92 -2.88
N ALA A 91 -7.28 -13.82 -2.38
CA ALA A 91 -8.74 -13.71 -2.28
C ALA A 91 -9.32 -13.27 -3.63
N LEU A 92 -10.41 -13.91 -4.06
CA LEU A 92 -11.17 -13.50 -5.23
C LEU A 92 -12.35 -12.61 -4.82
N PRO A 93 -12.74 -11.63 -5.66
CA PRO A 93 -13.99 -10.92 -5.43
C PRO A 93 -15.19 -11.87 -5.53
N ALA A 94 -15.95 -11.98 -4.45
CA ALA A 94 -17.11 -12.86 -4.35
C ALA A 94 -18.29 -12.40 -5.23
N GLU A 95 -18.27 -11.13 -5.64
CA GLU A 95 -19.27 -10.52 -6.53
C GLU A 95 -19.13 -10.98 -8.00
N LEU A 96 -18.00 -11.59 -8.37
CA LEU A 96 -17.77 -12.07 -9.73
C LEU A 96 -18.28 -13.50 -9.89
N GLU A 97 -18.95 -13.75 -11.02
CA GLU A 97 -19.34 -15.11 -11.38
C GLU A 97 -18.13 -16.03 -11.59
N ARG A 98 -18.32 -17.32 -11.33
CA ARG A 98 -17.24 -18.31 -11.36
C ARG A 98 -16.45 -18.36 -12.68
N PRO A 99 -17.05 -18.30 -13.88
CA PRO A 99 -16.27 -18.27 -15.12
C PRO A 99 -15.34 -17.05 -15.20
N THR A 100 -15.79 -15.89 -14.73
CA THR A 100 -14.99 -14.66 -14.66
C THR A 100 -13.87 -14.80 -13.63
N GLN A 101 -14.14 -15.41 -12.47
CA GLN A 101 -13.13 -15.73 -11.47
C GLN A 101 -12.02 -16.64 -12.02
N ILE A 102 -12.39 -17.70 -12.75
CA ILE A 102 -11.45 -18.62 -13.39
C ILE A 102 -10.58 -17.88 -14.41
N LYS A 103 -11.20 -17.09 -15.30
CA LYS A 103 -10.47 -16.28 -16.29
C LYS A 103 -9.52 -15.29 -15.64
N LEU A 104 -9.98 -14.59 -14.59
CA LEU A 104 -9.17 -13.63 -13.84
C LEU A 104 -7.89 -14.28 -13.27
N VAL A 105 -8.03 -15.45 -12.62
CA VAL A 105 -6.87 -16.18 -12.08
C VAL A 105 -5.98 -16.71 -13.20
N HIS A 106 -6.55 -17.30 -14.25
CA HIS A 106 -5.81 -17.81 -15.41
C HIS A 106 -4.94 -16.72 -16.06
N ASP A 107 -5.52 -15.55 -16.35
CA ASP A 107 -4.84 -14.43 -17.01
C ASP A 107 -3.75 -13.84 -16.09
N TYR A 108 -4.03 -13.73 -14.78
CA TYR A 108 -3.07 -13.30 -13.78
C TYR A 108 -1.88 -14.26 -13.68
N VAL A 109 -2.15 -15.58 -13.62
CA VAL A 109 -1.12 -16.63 -13.54
C VAL A 109 -0.26 -16.64 -14.80
N GLN A 110 -0.88 -16.52 -15.97
CA GLN A 110 -0.19 -16.48 -17.25
C GLN A 110 0.83 -15.33 -17.27
N THR A 111 0.34 -14.11 -17.06
CA THR A 111 1.11 -12.86 -17.17
C THR A 111 2.24 -12.78 -16.13
N ASN A 112 1.94 -13.13 -14.87
CA ASN A 112 2.87 -12.87 -13.77
C ASN A 112 3.88 -13.99 -13.55
N PHE A 113 3.54 -15.22 -13.94
CA PHE A 113 4.34 -16.40 -13.59
C PHE A 113 4.75 -17.23 -14.81
N VAL A 114 3.78 -17.66 -15.62
CA VAL A 114 4.04 -18.60 -16.71
C VAL A 114 4.88 -17.97 -17.81
N ASP A 115 4.58 -16.72 -18.19
CA ASP A 115 5.35 -15.95 -19.16
C ASP A 115 6.79 -15.67 -18.66
N ARG A 116 7.00 -15.68 -17.34
CA ARG A 116 8.33 -15.57 -16.71
C ARG A 116 9.04 -16.91 -16.55
N GLY A 117 8.45 -18.00 -17.06
CA GLY A 117 9.06 -19.32 -17.15
C GLY A 117 8.79 -20.26 -15.97
N MET A 118 7.87 -19.93 -15.06
CA MET A 118 7.46 -20.80 -13.96
C MET A 118 6.36 -21.76 -14.43
N CYS A 119 6.43 -23.05 -14.06
CA CYS A 119 5.22 -23.88 -14.10
C CYS A 119 4.33 -23.44 -12.93
N ALA A 120 3.06 -23.24 -13.21
CA ALA A 120 2.08 -22.78 -12.24
C ALA A 120 0.96 -23.79 -12.11
N ASP A 121 0.73 -24.21 -10.89
CA ASP A 121 -0.29 -25.16 -10.53
C ASP A 121 -1.27 -24.51 -9.56
N TRP A 122 -2.50 -24.26 -10.00
CA TRP A 122 -3.42 -23.46 -9.23
C TRP A 122 -4.79 -24.10 -9.06
N SER A 123 -5.48 -23.69 -8.01
CA SER A 123 -6.81 -24.19 -7.68
C SER A 123 -7.61 -23.11 -6.98
N ILE A 124 -8.87 -22.96 -7.38
CA ILE A 124 -9.83 -22.08 -6.69
C ILE A 124 -10.56 -22.92 -5.66
N HIS A 125 -10.60 -22.42 -4.42
CA HIS A 125 -11.39 -22.96 -3.33
C HIS A 125 -12.55 -22.03 -3.05
N ASP A 126 -13.74 -22.62 -2.90
CA ASP A 126 -14.93 -21.91 -2.49
C ASP A 126 -15.83 -22.89 -1.72
N LYS A 127 -16.11 -22.56 -0.45
CA LYS A 127 -17.01 -23.33 0.41
C LYS A 127 -18.40 -22.70 0.48
N GLU A 128 -18.68 -21.72 -0.37
CA GLU A 128 -19.90 -20.92 -0.35
C GLU A 128 -20.07 -20.13 0.97
N ASP A 129 -18.95 -19.84 1.64
CA ASP A 129 -18.85 -19.05 2.87
C ASP A 129 -18.58 -17.55 2.60
N GLY A 130 -18.63 -17.15 1.33
CA GLY A 130 -18.34 -15.79 0.87
C GLY A 130 -16.85 -15.44 0.81
N ASN A 131 -15.95 -16.42 0.91
CA ASN A 131 -14.50 -16.22 0.80
C ASN A 131 -13.83 -17.13 -0.26
N PRO A 132 -14.19 -16.97 -1.55
CA PRO A 132 -13.50 -17.68 -2.62
C PRO A 132 -12.04 -17.23 -2.67
N HIS A 133 -11.11 -18.19 -2.72
CA HIS A 133 -9.67 -17.93 -2.75
C HIS A 133 -8.96 -18.87 -3.72
N ALA A 134 -7.81 -18.45 -4.24
CA ALA A 134 -6.97 -19.24 -5.14
C ALA A 134 -5.66 -19.60 -4.45
N HIS A 135 -5.25 -20.86 -4.55
CA HIS A 135 -3.90 -21.32 -4.25
C HIS A 135 -3.14 -21.49 -5.56
N ILE A 136 -1.93 -20.92 -5.67
CA ILE A 136 -1.05 -21.04 -6.84
C ILE A 136 0.31 -21.53 -6.38
N MET A 137 0.65 -22.77 -6.71
CA MET A 137 1.97 -23.36 -6.49
C MET A 137 2.86 -23.15 -7.72
N LEU A 138 4.03 -22.56 -7.50
CA LEU A 138 5.00 -22.19 -8.53
C LEU A 138 6.29 -22.99 -8.33
N THR A 139 6.84 -23.51 -9.42
CA THR A 139 8.17 -24.15 -9.41
C THR A 139 9.26 -23.17 -9.04
N THR A 140 10.26 -23.61 -8.28
CA THR A 140 11.41 -22.77 -7.87
C THR A 140 12.62 -22.86 -8.81
N ARG A 141 12.50 -23.62 -9.90
CA ARG A 141 13.51 -23.75 -10.96
C ARG A 141 12.89 -23.46 -12.31
N ALA A 142 13.63 -22.76 -13.15
CA ALA A 142 13.30 -22.65 -14.57
C ALA A 142 13.51 -23.99 -15.29
N ILE A 143 12.81 -24.15 -16.39
CA ILE A 143 13.06 -25.22 -17.35
C ILE A 143 13.88 -24.64 -18.51
N LYS A 144 14.93 -25.34 -18.93
CA LYS A 144 15.77 -24.96 -20.06
C LYS A 144 15.06 -25.29 -21.37
N LYS A 145 15.54 -24.73 -22.49
CA LYS A 145 15.03 -25.02 -23.84
C LYS A 145 14.99 -26.51 -24.21
N ASN A 146 15.87 -27.33 -23.62
CA ASN A 146 15.90 -28.78 -23.83
C ASN A 146 14.98 -29.57 -22.88
N GLY A 147 14.08 -28.90 -22.15
CA GLY A 147 13.13 -29.54 -21.24
C GLY A 147 13.69 -29.95 -19.87
N THR A 148 14.99 -29.72 -19.61
CA THR A 148 15.63 -30.09 -18.33
C THR A 148 15.59 -28.96 -17.31
N TRP A 149 15.60 -29.30 -16.01
CA TRP A 149 15.64 -28.33 -14.92
C TRP A 149 16.93 -27.49 -14.90
N ALA A 150 16.79 -26.18 -14.77
CA ALA A 150 17.87 -25.26 -14.52
C ALA A 150 18.40 -25.33 -13.08
N PRO A 151 19.66 -24.92 -12.84
CA PRO A 151 20.11 -24.65 -11.48
C PRO A 151 19.33 -23.46 -10.90
N LYS A 152 19.19 -23.38 -9.56
CA LYS A 152 18.62 -22.20 -8.89
C LYS A 152 19.59 -21.01 -8.87
N GLN A 153 20.88 -21.31 -8.88
CA GLN A 153 21.97 -20.35 -8.77
C GLN A 153 23.11 -20.76 -9.69
N LYS A 154 23.84 -19.79 -10.22
CA LYS A 154 25.05 -19.98 -11.01
C LYS A 154 26.21 -19.37 -10.24
N SER A 155 27.26 -20.15 -10.02
CA SER A 155 28.48 -19.66 -9.38
C SER A 155 29.62 -19.57 -10.37
N THR A 156 30.23 -18.40 -10.47
CA THR A 156 31.37 -18.08 -11.34
C THR A 156 32.56 -17.60 -10.52
N TYR A 157 33.76 -17.59 -11.12
CA TYR A 157 34.94 -17.02 -10.46
C TYR A 157 34.88 -15.50 -10.53
N VAL A 158 35.33 -14.84 -9.46
CA VAL A 158 35.59 -13.39 -9.50
C VAL A 158 36.88 -13.18 -10.28
N LEU A 159 36.86 -12.26 -11.23
CA LEU A 159 38.00 -11.89 -12.05
C LEU A 159 38.47 -10.48 -11.66
N ASP A 160 39.78 -10.25 -11.72
CA ASP A 160 40.38 -8.92 -11.59
C ASP A 160 40.29 -8.12 -12.91
N GLU A 161 40.86 -6.92 -12.93
CA GLU A 161 40.84 -6.00 -14.09
C GLU A 161 41.49 -6.62 -15.34
N ASP A 162 42.43 -7.54 -15.16
CA ASP A 162 43.13 -8.24 -16.24
C ASP A 162 42.41 -9.54 -16.67
N GLY A 163 41.28 -9.87 -16.04
CA GLY A 163 40.52 -11.10 -16.32
C GLY A 163 41.10 -12.36 -15.66
N ALA A 164 42.10 -12.23 -14.78
CA ALA A 164 42.64 -13.33 -14.02
C ALA A 164 41.76 -13.63 -12.79
N LYS A 165 41.77 -14.88 -12.32
CA LYS A 165 40.94 -15.29 -11.17
C LYS A 165 41.49 -14.67 -9.89
N VAL A 166 40.62 -14.11 -9.07
CA VAL A 166 41.02 -13.56 -7.78
C VAL A 166 41.21 -14.69 -6.75
N PRO A 167 42.40 -14.84 -6.12
CA PRO A 167 42.62 -15.88 -5.12
C PRO A 167 41.81 -15.62 -3.85
N GLN A 168 41.31 -16.70 -3.24
CA GLN A 168 40.73 -16.60 -1.89
C GLN A 168 41.86 -16.64 -0.88
N ILE A 169 42.05 -15.57 -0.11
CA ILE A 169 43.15 -15.43 0.85
C ILE A 169 42.75 -15.97 2.23
N ASP A 170 43.66 -16.67 2.89
CA ASP A 170 43.52 -17.05 4.30
C ASP A 170 43.87 -15.86 5.19
N SER A 171 42.92 -15.42 6.02
CA SER A 171 43.08 -14.23 6.86
C SER A 171 44.16 -14.37 7.93
N LYS A 172 44.61 -15.58 8.26
CA LYS A 172 45.65 -15.81 9.27
C LYS A 172 47.05 -15.82 8.68
N THR A 173 47.22 -16.36 7.47
CA THR A 173 48.55 -16.52 6.85
C THR A 173 48.84 -15.47 5.78
N GLY A 174 47.82 -14.78 5.27
CA GLY A 174 47.95 -13.86 4.13
C GLY A 174 48.22 -14.57 2.80
N GLN A 175 48.29 -15.89 2.79
CA GLN A 175 48.54 -16.69 1.59
C GLN A 175 47.25 -17.17 0.94
N GLN A 176 47.32 -17.61 -0.32
CA GLN A 176 46.17 -18.21 -0.98
C GLN A 176 45.73 -19.46 -0.23
N LYS A 177 44.43 -19.51 0.09
CA LYS A 177 43.81 -20.64 0.78
C LYS A 177 43.93 -21.91 -0.07
N ILE A 178 44.40 -22.97 0.55
CA ILE A 178 44.47 -24.31 -0.04
C ILE A 178 43.34 -25.14 0.54
N GLY A 179 42.48 -25.65 -0.34
CA GLY A 179 41.38 -26.54 0.02
C GLY A 179 41.82 -28.01 0.09
N ALA A 180 40.84 -28.89 0.25
CA ALA A 180 41.07 -30.33 0.26
C ALA A 180 41.90 -30.79 -0.96
N ARG A 181 42.82 -31.74 -0.73
CA ARG A 181 43.73 -32.31 -1.75
C ARG A 181 44.68 -31.29 -2.39
N GLY A 182 45.10 -30.26 -1.65
CA GLY A 182 46.09 -29.30 -2.15
C GLY A 182 45.55 -28.32 -3.19
N ARG A 183 44.23 -28.22 -3.38
CA ARG A 183 43.65 -27.37 -4.42
C ARG A 183 43.72 -25.89 -4.05
N LYS A 184 44.23 -25.04 -4.94
CA LYS A 184 44.17 -23.58 -4.78
C LYS A 184 42.72 -23.09 -4.82
N MET A 185 42.32 -22.30 -3.82
CA MET A 185 40.97 -21.74 -3.73
C MET A 185 40.92 -20.34 -4.37
N TRP A 186 39.83 -20.09 -5.09
CA TRP A 186 39.57 -18.84 -5.79
C TRP A 186 38.27 -18.24 -5.29
N GLN A 187 38.19 -16.92 -5.29
CA GLN A 187 36.96 -16.23 -4.97
C GLN A 187 35.89 -16.56 -6.02
N ARG A 188 34.66 -16.75 -5.54
CA ARG A 188 33.51 -17.06 -6.38
C ARG A 188 32.37 -16.14 -6.01
N THR A 189 31.69 -15.62 -7.02
CA THR A 189 30.38 -15.01 -6.85
C THR A 189 29.30 -16.04 -7.17
N THR A 190 28.14 -15.88 -6.56
CA THR A 190 26.97 -16.74 -6.82
C THR A 190 25.77 -15.84 -7.06
N GLU A 191 25.17 -15.99 -8.23
CA GLU A 191 24.00 -15.22 -8.65
C GLU A 191 22.82 -16.17 -8.82
N SER A 192 21.61 -15.66 -8.60
CA SER A 192 20.39 -16.41 -8.90
C SER A 192 20.30 -16.67 -10.39
N TYR A 193 19.82 -17.86 -10.78
CA TYR A 193 19.66 -18.20 -12.20
C TYR A 193 18.49 -17.43 -12.83
N THR A 194 17.47 -17.12 -12.02
CA THR A 194 16.35 -16.26 -12.37
C THR A 194 16.21 -15.15 -11.35
N ASP A 195 15.47 -14.11 -11.70
CA ASP A 195 15.12 -13.00 -10.81
C ASP A 195 13.91 -13.30 -9.92
N TRP A 196 13.32 -14.49 -9.99
CA TRP A 196 12.05 -14.82 -9.31
C TRP A 196 12.08 -14.59 -7.80
N ASN A 197 13.26 -14.68 -7.18
CA ASN A 197 13.46 -14.49 -5.75
C ASN A 197 13.83 -13.05 -5.35
N ASP A 198 13.83 -12.10 -6.29
CA ASP A 198 13.92 -10.68 -5.95
C ASP A 198 12.74 -10.30 -5.04
N ARG A 199 13.06 -9.62 -3.93
CA ARG A 199 12.07 -9.13 -2.96
C ARG A 199 11.10 -8.13 -3.59
N ASN A 200 11.51 -7.41 -4.62
CA ASN A 200 10.67 -6.46 -5.34
C ASN A 200 9.51 -7.13 -6.09
N ASN A 201 9.67 -8.39 -6.50
CA ASN A 201 8.60 -9.11 -7.21
C ASN A 201 7.33 -9.26 -6.37
N ALA A 202 7.45 -9.36 -5.05
CA ALA A 202 6.28 -9.45 -4.18
C ALA A 202 5.37 -8.21 -4.34
N GLU A 203 5.94 -7.02 -4.44
CA GLU A 203 5.17 -5.80 -4.65
C GLU A 203 4.56 -5.74 -6.05
N ILE A 204 5.31 -6.18 -7.07
CA ILE A 204 4.83 -6.25 -8.46
C ILE A 204 3.60 -7.18 -8.57
N TRP A 205 3.68 -8.37 -7.98
CA TRP A 205 2.58 -9.34 -8.02
C TRP A 205 1.36 -8.86 -7.25
N ARG A 206 1.58 -8.25 -6.07
CA ARG A 206 0.52 -7.63 -5.27
C ARG A 206 -0.22 -6.54 -6.04
N LYS A 207 0.54 -5.63 -6.64
CA LYS A 207 -0.02 -4.56 -7.47
C LYS A 207 -0.79 -5.14 -8.67
N SER A 208 -0.19 -6.07 -9.40
CA SER A 208 -0.81 -6.68 -10.57
C SER A 208 -2.11 -7.42 -10.22
N TRP A 209 -2.20 -8.07 -9.05
CA TRP A 209 -3.43 -8.71 -8.61
C TRP A 209 -4.55 -7.68 -8.36
N ALA A 210 -4.26 -6.61 -7.63
CA ALA A 210 -5.22 -5.53 -7.40
C ALA A 210 -5.69 -4.92 -8.73
N GLU A 211 -4.77 -4.63 -9.65
CA GLU A 211 -5.09 -4.09 -10.97
C GLU A 211 -5.95 -5.06 -11.80
N SER A 212 -5.67 -6.37 -11.74
CA SER A 212 -6.44 -7.38 -12.45
C SER A 212 -7.87 -7.48 -11.93
N CYS A 213 -8.07 -7.49 -10.61
CA CYS A 213 -9.40 -7.45 -10.00
C CYS A 213 -10.15 -6.16 -10.36
N ASN A 214 -9.48 -5.01 -10.29
CA ASN A 214 -10.08 -3.69 -10.50
C ASN A 214 -10.55 -3.43 -11.94
N GLN A 215 -10.21 -4.29 -12.89
CA GLN A 215 -10.79 -4.28 -14.25
C GLN A 215 -12.27 -4.71 -14.25
N TYR A 216 -12.68 -5.51 -13.27
CA TYR A 216 -14.03 -6.07 -13.16
C TYR A 216 -14.86 -5.42 -12.05
N LEU A 217 -14.23 -4.63 -11.17
CA LEU A 217 -14.89 -4.02 -10.01
C LEU A 217 -15.36 -2.60 -10.31
N ALA A 218 -16.57 -2.28 -9.84
CA ALA A 218 -17.09 -0.91 -9.82
C ALA A 218 -16.16 0.00 -8.98
N PRO A 219 -16.07 1.31 -9.29
CA PRO A 219 -15.17 2.25 -8.61
C PRO A 219 -15.21 2.20 -7.08
N GLU A 220 -16.39 2.04 -6.49
CA GLU A 220 -16.66 1.95 -5.06
C GLU A 220 -16.17 0.64 -4.41
N ASN A 221 -15.96 -0.41 -5.20
CA ASN A 221 -15.51 -1.72 -4.74
C ASN A 221 -14.05 -2.01 -5.11
N LYS A 222 -13.34 -1.05 -5.71
CA LYS A 222 -11.95 -1.23 -6.09
C LYS A 222 -11.08 -1.51 -4.86
N ILE A 223 -10.13 -2.42 -5.05
CA ILE A 223 -9.20 -2.86 -4.04
C ILE A 223 -7.81 -2.28 -4.28
N ASP A 224 -7.03 -2.09 -3.22
CA ASP A 224 -5.64 -1.63 -3.32
C ASP A 224 -4.75 -2.54 -2.46
N HIS A 225 -3.57 -2.86 -2.99
CA HIS A 225 -2.62 -3.75 -2.35
C HIS A 225 -1.83 -3.08 -1.21
N ARG A 226 -1.83 -1.75 -1.18
CA ARG A 226 -1.08 -0.94 -0.21
C ARG A 226 -1.89 -0.78 1.07
N SER A 227 -1.22 -0.53 2.19
CA SER A 227 -1.89 -0.13 3.43
C SER A 227 -2.60 1.21 3.26
N TYR A 228 -3.62 1.49 4.09
CA TYR A 228 -4.30 2.79 4.10
C TYR A 228 -3.33 3.96 4.27
N GLU A 229 -2.29 3.81 5.11
CA GLU A 229 -1.22 4.79 5.26
C GLU A 229 -0.51 5.10 3.93
N ARG A 230 -0.12 4.08 3.16
CA ARG A 230 0.53 4.24 1.85
C ARG A 230 -0.40 4.77 0.76
N GLN A 231 -1.72 4.67 0.96
CA GLN A 231 -2.72 5.29 0.10
C GLN A 231 -3.01 6.75 0.50
N GLY A 232 -2.60 7.18 1.70
CA GLY A 232 -3.00 8.47 2.28
C GLY A 232 -4.46 8.49 2.73
N VAL A 233 -5.05 7.32 2.99
CA VAL A 233 -6.44 7.17 3.45
C VAL A 233 -6.47 7.20 4.97
N GLU A 234 -7.24 8.13 5.54
CA GLU A 234 -7.47 8.21 6.99
C GLU A 234 -8.52 7.19 7.44
N GLN A 235 -8.11 5.93 7.50
CA GLN A 235 -8.92 4.85 8.06
C GLN A 235 -8.07 3.96 8.97
N ILE A 236 -8.69 3.48 10.04
CA ILE A 236 -8.09 2.51 10.96
C ILE A 236 -8.27 1.11 10.34
N PRO A 237 -7.18 0.34 10.12
CA PRO A 237 -7.29 -1.01 9.58
C PRO A 237 -7.86 -1.97 10.61
N THR A 238 -8.74 -2.87 10.18
CA THR A 238 -9.25 -3.98 11.00
C THR A 238 -8.16 -5.03 11.24
N ILE A 239 -8.27 -5.78 12.33
CA ILE A 239 -7.37 -6.89 12.66
C ILE A 239 -7.89 -8.22 12.10
N HIS A 240 -6.99 -9.17 11.85
CA HIS A 240 -7.38 -10.52 11.44
C HIS A 240 -8.03 -11.27 12.62
N GLU A 241 -9.31 -11.61 12.48
CA GLU A 241 -10.09 -12.28 13.53
C GLU A 241 -9.64 -13.74 13.71
N GLY A 242 -9.55 -14.47 12.59
CA GLY A 242 -9.38 -15.93 12.57
C GLY A 242 -10.73 -16.67 12.70
N HIS A 243 -10.75 -17.95 12.30
CA HIS A 243 -11.98 -18.76 12.27
C HIS A 243 -12.68 -18.84 13.63
N VAL A 244 -11.91 -19.16 14.68
CA VAL A 244 -12.42 -19.33 16.05
C VAL A 244 -13.06 -18.04 16.58
N ALA A 245 -12.43 -16.88 16.33
CA ALA A 245 -13.00 -15.59 16.73
C ALA A 245 -14.34 -15.31 16.04
N ARG A 246 -14.44 -15.64 14.74
CA ARG A 246 -15.65 -15.45 13.96
C ARG A 246 -16.80 -16.35 14.42
N GLU A 247 -16.51 -17.59 14.80
CA GLU A 247 -17.50 -18.52 15.40
C GLU A 247 -17.97 -18.05 16.79
N MET A 248 -17.07 -17.45 17.57
CA MET A 248 -17.44 -16.90 18.88
C MET A 248 -18.35 -15.67 18.79
N GLY A 249 -18.33 -14.96 17.66
CA GLY A 249 -19.11 -13.75 17.41
C GLY A 249 -18.73 -12.62 18.37
N ASP A 250 -19.72 -11.89 18.87
CA ASP A 250 -19.56 -10.71 19.74
C ASP A 250 -18.86 -11.01 21.07
N ARG A 251 -18.73 -12.28 21.45
CA ARG A 251 -17.96 -12.71 22.63
C ARG A 251 -16.45 -12.61 22.40
N SER A 252 -16.00 -12.47 21.16
CA SER A 252 -14.59 -12.31 20.84
C SER A 252 -14.18 -10.85 20.92
N GLU A 253 -13.15 -10.56 21.73
CA GLU A 253 -12.52 -9.24 21.78
C GLU A 253 -12.06 -8.75 20.40
N ARG A 254 -11.64 -9.66 19.51
CA ARG A 254 -11.21 -9.30 18.16
C ARG A 254 -12.37 -8.85 17.27
N VAL A 255 -13.51 -9.52 17.38
CA VAL A 255 -14.73 -9.15 16.65
C VAL A 255 -15.22 -7.80 17.14
N GLN A 256 -15.27 -7.60 18.47
CA GLN A 256 -15.65 -6.31 19.06
C GLN A 256 -14.71 -5.17 18.63
N THR A 257 -13.40 -5.41 18.66
CA THR A 257 -12.40 -4.44 18.18
C THR A 257 -12.67 -4.02 16.72
N ASN A 258 -12.99 -4.98 15.86
CA ASN A 258 -13.30 -4.68 14.46
C ASN A 258 -14.64 -3.97 14.28
N ILE A 259 -15.63 -4.23 15.13
CA ILE A 259 -16.89 -3.46 15.17
C ILE A 259 -16.59 -2.01 15.53
N ASP A 260 -15.81 -1.76 16.57
CA ASP A 260 -15.47 -0.43 17.06
C ASP A 260 -14.63 0.35 16.02
N ILE A 261 -13.69 -0.32 15.36
CA ILE A 261 -12.93 0.24 14.24
C ILE A 261 -13.86 0.66 13.09
N LYS A 262 -14.82 -0.19 12.72
CA LYS A 262 -15.78 0.11 11.65
C LYS A 262 -16.67 1.30 12.02
N ALA A 263 -17.12 1.37 13.28
CA ALA A 263 -17.87 2.52 13.78
C ALA A 263 -17.04 3.81 13.71
N SER A 264 -15.81 3.77 14.22
CA SER A 264 -14.88 4.91 14.18
C SER A 264 -14.61 5.38 12.75
N ASN A 265 -14.41 4.46 11.80
CA ASN A 265 -14.20 4.81 10.40
C ASN A 265 -15.43 5.46 9.74
N ARG A 266 -16.65 5.08 10.14
CA ARG A 266 -17.88 5.76 9.68
C ARG A 266 -17.94 7.19 10.18
N GLU A 267 -17.60 7.42 11.45
CA GLU A 267 -17.53 8.78 12.02
C GLU A 267 -16.46 9.62 11.32
N LEU A 268 -15.25 9.09 11.14
CA LEU A 268 -14.16 9.76 10.42
C LEU A 268 -14.58 10.17 9.00
N SER A 269 -15.27 9.28 8.27
CA SER A 269 -15.79 9.57 6.94
C SER A 269 -16.83 10.70 6.97
N GLY A 270 -17.77 10.66 7.93
CA GLY A 270 -18.80 11.69 8.10
C GLY A 270 -18.21 13.07 8.45
N LEU A 271 -17.20 13.10 9.33
CA LEU A 271 -16.46 14.32 9.68
C LEU A 271 -15.71 14.87 8.47
N SER A 272 -15.02 14.02 7.72
CA SER A 272 -14.28 14.42 6.50
C SER A 272 -15.20 15.01 5.43
N ALA A 273 -16.38 14.40 5.22
CA ALA A 273 -17.39 14.94 4.32
C ALA A 273 -17.92 16.31 4.78
N THR A 274 -18.11 16.49 6.08
CA THR A 274 -18.54 17.77 6.67
C THR A 274 -17.47 18.85 6.51
N ILE A 275 -16.21 18.51 6.78
CA ILE A 275 -15.06 19.42 6.56
C ILE A 275 -14.99 19.84 5.09
N THR A 276 -15.19 18.91 4.16
CA THR A 276 -15.18 19.22 2.71
C THR A 276 -16.29 20.23 2.36
N LYS A 277 -17.51 20.03 2.86
CA LYS A 277 -18.62 20.99 2.66
C LYS A 277 -18.30 22.37 3.23
N ILE A 278 -17.79 22.44 4.46
CA ILE A 278 -17.38 23.71 5.09
C ILE A 278 -16.30 24.41 4.26
N GLN A 279 -15.33 23.66 3.74
CA GLN A 279 -14.28 24.22 2.88
C GLN A 279 -14.84 24.78 1.56
N GLU A 280 -15.82 24.10 0.95
CA GLU A 280 -16.49 24.59 -0.25
C GLU A 280 -17.30 25.87 0.01
N GLU A 281 -18.04 25.92 1.11
CA GLU A 281 -18.79 27.11 1.52
C GLU A 281 -17.85 28.27 1.84
N ALA A 282 -16.77 28.04 2.59
CA ALA A 282 -15.75 29.04 2.86
C ALA A 282 -15.16 29.59 1.56
N ARG A 283 -14.83 28.73 0.58
CA ARG A 283 -14.35 29.18 -0.75
C ARG A 283 -15.36 30.07 -1.47
N LYS A 284 -16.66 29.76 -1.38
CA LYS A 284 -17.72 30.61 -1.99
C LYS A 284 -17.78 31.97 -1.30
N LEU A 285 -17.77 31.99 0.04
CA LEU A 285 -17.78 33.24 0.81
C LEU A 285 -16.54 34.09 0.52
N PHE A 286 -15.35 33.49 0.42
CA PHE A 286 -14.13 34.22 0.04
C PHE A 286 -14.22 34.86 -1.35
N ARG A 287 -14.85 34.19 -2.33
CA ARG A 287 -15.09 34.80 -3.65
C ARG A 287 -16.04 36.00 -3.56
N GLN A 288 -17.14 35.86 -2.83
CA GLN A 288 -18.11 36.96 -2.63
C GLN A 288 -17.47 38.16 -1.93
N ILE A 289 -16.65 37.92 -0.90
CA ILE A 289 -15.90 38.99 -0.21
C ILE A 289 -14.95 39.68 -1.18
N ALA A 290 -14.24 38.94 -2.04
CA ALA A 290 -13.34 39.53 -3.03
C ALA A 290 -14.10 40.42 -4.04
N GLU A 291 -15.25 39.96 -4.54
CA GLU A 291 -16.11 40.72 -5.46
C GLU A 291 -16.65 42.00 -4.81
N LEU A 292 -17.14 41.91 -3.57
CA LEU A 292 -17.61 43.07 -2.81
C LEU A 292 -16.49 44.07 -2.53
N THR A 293 -15.29 43.59 -2.23
CA THR A 293 -14.11 44.44 -1.98
C THR A 293 -13.76 45.24 -3.22
N GLU A 294 -13.76 44.61 -4.40
CA GLU A 294 -13.54 45.31 -5.67
C GLU A 294 -14.67 46.30 -6.01
N LEU A 295 -15.92 45.96 -5.72
CA LEU A 295 -17.05 46.88 -5.90
C LEU A 295 -16.93 48.12 -5.00
N ILE A 296 -16.56 47.93 -3.74
CA ILE A 296 -16.33 49.02 -2.79
C ILE A 296 -15.18 49.91 -3.30
N ARG A 297 -14.09 49.30 -3.80
CA ARG A 297 -12.96 50.03 -4.37
C ARG A 297 -13.37 50.88 -5.58
N LYS A 298 -14.14 50.33 -6.51
CA LYS A 298 -14.66 51.06 -7.68
C LYS A 298 -15.56 52.23 -7.27
N ARG A 299 -16.53 51.99 -6.37
CA ARG A 299 -17.40 53.07 -5.86
C ARG A 299 -16.62 54.17 -5.14
N ALA A 300 -15.55 53.82 -4.43
CA ALA A 300 -14.68 54.81 -3.79
C ALA A 300 -13.92 55.66 -4.82
N GLN A 301 -13.46 55.05 -5.93
CA GLN A 301 -12.84 55.77 -7.06
C GLN A 301 -13.84 56.71 -7.75
N GLU A 302 -15.02 56.20 -8.12
CA GLU A 302 -16.10 56.99 -8.74
C GLU A 302 -16.48 58.20 -7.87
N LYS A 303 -16.62 57.99 -6.56
CA LYS A 303 -16.94 59.07 -5.61
C LYS A 303 -15.81 60.10 -5.51
N ALA A 304 -14.55 59.67 -5.57
CA ALA A 304 -13.39 60.58 -5.57
C ALA A 304 -13.31 61.39 -6.86
N GLU A 305 -13.59 60.78 -8.01
CA GLU A 305 -13.65 61.45 -9.32
C GLU A 305 -14.79 62.47 -9.38
N ALA A 306 -16.00 62.09 -8.96
CA ALA A 306 -17.13 63.00 -8.89
C ALA A 306 -16.85 64.21 -7.99
N LYS A 307 -16.19 64.00 -6.84
CA LYS A 307 -15.78 65.08 -5.95
C LYS A 307 -14.80 66.04 -6.65
N ARG A 308 -13.82 65.52 -7.39
CA ARG A 308 -12.87 66.35 -8.16
C ARG A 308 -13.55 67.16 -9.26
N GLN A 309 -14.55 66.59 -9.94
CA GLN A 309 -15.31 67.31 -10.98
C GLN A 309 -16.12 68.47 -10.39
N VAL A 310 -16.75 68.27 -9.23
CA VAL A 310 -17.48 69.34 -8.51
C VAL A 310 -16.52 70.44 -8.06
N GLU A 311 -15.34 70.09 -7.53
CA GLU A 311 -14.32 71.07 -7.14
C GLU A 311 -13.77 71.86 -8.34
N GLN A 312 -13.60 71.23 -9.50
CA GLN A 312 -13.20 71.94 -10.74
C GLN A 312 -14.29 72.88 -11.26
N LEU A 313 -15.56 72.47 -11.23
CA LEU A 313 -16.69 73.33 -11.62
C LEU A 313 -16.83 74.54 -10.70
N ALA A 314 -16.61 74.36 -9.39
CA ALA A 314 -16.61 75.46 -8.41
C ALA A 314 -15.50 76.49 -8.64
N GLN A 315 -14.38 76.12 -9.28
CA GLN A 315 -13.29 77.04 -9.63
C GLN A 315 -13.53 77.83 -10.93
N THR A 316 -14.61 77.55 -11.67
CA THR A 316 -14.94 78.21 -12.96
C THR A 316 -16.15 79.17 -12.90
N GLY A 317 -16.79 79.36 -11.74
CA GLY A 317 -17.82 80.38 -11.53
C GLY A 317 -17.22 81.77 -11.21
N PRO A 318 -17.93 82.89 -11.49
CA PRO A 318 -17.35 84.23 -11.34
C PRO A 318 -17.08 84.55 -9.86
N ALA A 319 -15.94 85.20 -9.64
CA ALA A 319 -15.46 85.61 -8.32
C ALA A 319 -16.47 86.51 -7.59
N GLN A 320 -16.74 86.18 -6.33
CA GLN A 320 -17.33 87.08 -5.34
C GLN A 320 -16.47 87.13 -4.07
N PRO A 321 -16.53 88.24 -3.30
CA PRO A 321 -15.41 88.80 -2.57
C PRO A 321 -15.20 88.21 -1.16
N GLU A 322 -14.12 88.68 -0.54
CA GLU A 322 -13.47 88.26 0.70
C GLU A 322 -14.33 87.72 1.86
N PRO A 323 -13.79 86.77 2.64
CA PRO A 323 -14.50 86.14 3.75
C PRO A 323 -14.58 87.05 4.98
N ALA A 324 -15.77 87.20 5.54
CA ALA A 324 -15.97 87.68 6.90
C ALA A 324 -15.47 86.64 7.92
N GLU A 325 -14.89 87.12 9.02
CA GLU A 325 -14.29 86.33 10.09
C GLU A 325 -15.26 85.27 10.68
N PRO A 326 -14.77 84.07 11.01
CA PRO A 326 -15.62 82.99 11.51
C PRO A 326 -15.99 83.22 12.98
N THR A 327 -17.28 83.35 13.25
CA THR A 327 -17.81 83.19 14.61
C THR A 327 -17.71 81.71 15.05
N PRO A 328 -17.32 81.40 16.29
CA PRO A 328 -17.10 80.03 16.73
C PRO A 328 -18.41 79.22 16.74
N ASN A 329 -18.49 78.19 15.90
CA ASN A 329 -19.62 77.26 15.89
C ASN A 329 -19.46 76.24 17.03
N VAL A 330 -20.45 76.18 17.92
CA VAL A 330 -20.55 75.23 19.04
C VAL A 330 -20.46 73.77 18.57
N ALA A 331 -20.86 73.47 17.34
CA ALA A 331 -20.78 72.14 16.74
C ALA A 331 -19.33 71.68 16.46
N ASP A 332 -18.42 72.59 16.10
CA ASP A 332 -17.03 72.26 15.80
C ASP A 332 -16.23 71.93 17.07
N ASN A 333 -16.58 72.58 18.19
CA ASN A 333 -16.02 72.24 19.51
C ASN A 333 -16.55 70.90 20.03
N PHE A 334 -17.82 70.56 19.74
CA PHE A 334 -18.42 69.28 20.14
C PHE A 334 -17.79 68.09 19.37
N LEU A 335 -17.55 68.25 18.07
CA LEU A 335 -16.89 67.24 17.23
C LEU A 335 -15.40 67.03 17.59
N LYS A 336 -14.70 68.09 17.99
CA LYS A 336 -13.32 67.98 18.51
C LYS A 336 -13.26 67.27 19.86
N GLN A 337 -14.21 67.51 20.77
CA GLN A 337 -14.29 66.79 22.06
C GLN A 337 -14.62 65.30 21.88
N LEU A 338 -15.57 64.96 21.02
CA LEU A 338 -15.95 63.56 20.74
C LEU A 338 -14.81 62.72 20.15
N ASN A 339 -13.99 63.33 19.28
CA ASN A 339 -12.81 62.67 18.70
C ASN A 339 -11.64 62.57 19.70
N ALA A 340 -11.48 63.55 20.60
CA ALA A 340 -10.47 63.51 21.65
C ALA A 340 -10.78 62.45 22.73
N ASP A 341 -12.05 62.25 23.08
CA ASP A 341 -12.47 61.23 24.04
C ASP A 341 -12.38 59.81 23.46
N LYS A 342 -12.66 59.62 22.16
CA LYS A 342 -12.43 58.34 21.47
C LYS A 342 -10.94 57.98 21.38
N ALA A 343 -10.05 58.95 21.21
CA ALA A 343 -8.61 58.71 21.16
C ALA A 343 -8.01 58.36 22.54
N LYS A 344 -8.60 58.84 23.65
CA LYS A 344 -8.16 58.51 25.02
C LYS A 344 -8.63 57.15 25.53
N GLN A 345 -9.67 56.56 24.92
CA GLN A 345 -10.22 55.25 25.33
C GLN A 345 -9.72 54.06 24.48
N ALA A 346 -9.00 54.32 23.39
CA ALA A 346 -8.41 53.26 22.57
C ALA A 346 -7.16 52.67 23.25
N LYS A 347 -7.32 51.54 23.96
CA LYS A 347 -6.17 50.68 24.28
C LYS A 347 -5.63 50.09 22.97
N PRO A 348 -4.31 50.07 22.75
CA PRO A 348 -3.75 49.41 21.57
C PRO A 348 -4.15 47.94 21.59
N ALA A 349 -4.71 47.46 20.48
CA ALA A 349 -4.89 46.04 20.26
C ALA A 349 -3.50 45.38 20.28
N PRO A 350 -3.31 44.24 20.97
CA PRO A 350 -2.06 43.51 20.89
C PRO A 350 -1.82 43.07 19.42
N PRO A 351 -0.56 42.93 18.99
CA PRO A 351 -0.26 42.54 17.62
C PRO A 351 -0.93 41.19 17.33
N GLU A 352 -1.47 41.05 16.11
CA GLU A 352 -2.01 39.79 15.58
C GLU A 352 -0.89 38.75 15.46
N GLU A 353 -0.50 38.13 16.58
CA GLU A 353 0.03 36.77 16.54
C GLU A 353 -1.16 35.85 16.33
N SER A 354 -1.20 35.21 15.15
CA SER A 354 -2.32 34.36 14.78
C SER A 354 -2.43 33.20 15.78
N VAL A 355 -3.43 33.28 16.65
CA VAL A 355 -3.83 32.20 17.56
C VAL A 355 -4.04 30.89 16.79
N ALA A 356 -4.42 30.98 15.50
CA ALA A 356 -4.51 29.85 14.58
C ALA A 356 -3.15 29.22 14.22
N GLY A 357 -2.09 30.02 14.01
CA GLY A 357 -0.75 29.54 13.70
C GLY A 357 -0.08 28.85 14.89
N ASP A 358 -0.27 29.39 16.10
CA ASP A 358 0.27 28.79 17.32
C ASP A 358 -0.51 27.55 17.76
N PHE A 359 -1.83 27.50 17.55
CA PHE A 359 -2.62 26.31 17.80
C PHE A 359 -2.20 25.16 16.87
N LEU A 360 -1.96 25.44 15.58
CA LEU A 360 -1.46 24.43 14.63
C LEU A 360 -0.04 23.96 14.98
N LYS A 361 0.87 24.87 15.34
CA LYS A 361 2.22 24.49 15.79
C LYS A 361 2.20 23.63 17.06
N LYS A 362 1.31 23.94 18.00
CA LYS A 362 1.14 23.17 19.26
C LYS A 362 0.58 21.77 19.00
N LEU A 363 -0.39 21.64 18.08
CA LEU A 363 -0.92 20.35 17.61
C LEU A 363 0.16 19.47 16.94
N HIS A 364 1.01 20.06 16.10
CA HIS A 364 2.12 19.34 15.46
C HIS A 364 3.22 18.93 16.46
N SER A 365 3.55 19.80 17.42
CA SER A 365 4.47 19.50 18.54
C SER A 365 3.97 18.34 19.40
N ASP A 366 2.71 18.36 19.79
CA ASP A 366 2.13 17.34 20.68
C ASP A 366 1.96 15.99 19.95
N ARG A 367 1.72 16.01 18.62
CA ARG A 367 1.74 14.82 17.76
C ARG A 367 3.13 14.18 17.71
N SER A 368 4.19 15.00 17.59
CA SER A 368 5.58 14.52 17.53
C SER A 368 6.06 13.94 18.88
N LYS A 369 5.64 14.53 20.01
CA LYS A 369 5.96 14.02 21.36
C LYS A 369 5.24 12.71 21.69
N ARG A 370 3.99 12.54 21.23
CA ARG A 370 3.22 11.29 21.40
C ARG A 370 3.76 10.14 20.53
N GLN A 371 4.31 10.44 19.35
CA GLN A 371 5.01 9.44 18.52
C GLN A 371 6.33 8.97 19.16
N ALA A 372 7.09 9.87 19.78
CA ALA A 372 8.33 9.51 20.48
C ALA A 372 8.08 8.63 21.73
N HIS A 373 6.98 8.86 22.46
CA HIS A 373 6.61 8.04 23.63
C HIS A 373 6.19 6.61 23.22
N LYS A 374 5.37 6.47 22.16
CA LYS A 374 4.91 5.16 21.66
C LYS A 374 6.00 4.32 20.97
N TYR A 375 7.11 4.92 20.56
CA TYR A 375 8.26 4.19 20.01
C TYR A 375 9.17 3.64 21.13
N ARG A 376 9.24 4.34 22.27
CA ARG A 376 10.05 3.94 23.44
C ARG A 376 9.43 2.80 24.24
N GLU A 377 8.10 2.71 24.27
CA GLU A 377 7.36 1.60 24.93
C GLU A 377 7.35 0.31 24.10
N ARG A 378 7.52 0.39 22.77
CA ARG A 378 7.51 -0.78 21.87
C ARG A 378 8.83 -1.55 21.80
N THR A 379 9.93 -0.99 22.34
CA THR A 379 11.25 -1.62 22.33
C THR A 379 11.58 -2.42 23.60
N HIS A 380 10.64 -2.55 24.54
CA HIS A 380 10.88 -3.21 25.84
C HIS A 380 10.00 -4.41 26.16
N ASP A 381 9.16 -4.87 25.23
CA ASP A 381 8.28 -6.02 25.52
C ASP A 381 8.22 -6.99 24.32
N GLN A 382 9.29 -7.77 24.16
CA GLN A 382 9.28 -9.02 23.39
C GLN A 382 9.85 -10.15 24.26
N GLY A 383 9.04 -10.60 25.21
CA GLY A 383 9.11 -11.95 25.75
C GLY A 383 7.94 -12.77 25.18
N GLY A 384 8.21 -13.64 24.21
CA GLY A 384 7.21 -14.58 23.70
C GLY A 384 7.02 -15.79 24.61
N PRO A 385 5.95 -16.58 24.41
CA PRO A 385 5.97 -17.99 24.76
C PRO A 385 5.86 -18.90 23.53
N GLU A 386 6.71 -19.93 23.56
CA GLU A 386 6.59 -21.18 22.82
C GLU A 386 5.25 -21.86 23.12
N LEU A 387 4.63 -22.45 22.08
CA LEU A 387 4.23 -23.86 21.96
C LEU A 387 3.64 -24.13 20.57
#